data_AF-A0A839FLX2-F1
#
_entry.id   AF-A0A839FLX2-F1
#
_cell.length_a   1.000
_cell.length_b   1.000
_cell.length_c   1.000
_cell.angle_alpha   90.00
_cell.angle_beta   90.00
_cell.angle_gamma   90.00
#
_symmetry.space_group_name_H-M   'P 1'
#
loop_
_entity.id
_entity.type
_entity.pdbx_description
1 polymer ?
#
loop_
_entity_poly.entity_id
_entity_poly.type
_entity_poly.pdbx_seq_one_letter_code
_entity_poly.pdbx_strand_id
1 'polypeptide(L)' 'MFIRVKDKSTGHEFDVPESDQRIGKAFKPLSKNHYPPSAVARRPKHHIGRSSAPVTTEPSGVAEEPEKENENDADPKHAV' A
#
# COMPACT_ATOMS: atom_id res chain seq x y z
N MET A 1 -7.08 -12.43 23.86
CA MET A 1 -6.84 -11.40 22.82
C MET A 1 -6.09 -12.05 21.66
N PHE A 2 -6.19 -11.52 20.43
CA PHE A 2 -5.42 -12.00 19.28
C PHE A 2 -4.35 -10.98 18.90
N ILE A 3 -3.13 -11.45 18.62
CA ILE A 3 -2.00 -10.60 18.24
C ILE A 3 -1.49 -10.97 16.85
N ARG A 4 -1.05 -9.94 16.10
CA ARG A 4 -0.41 -10.09 14.80
C ARG A 4 1.02 -10.56 15.01
N VAL A 5 1.38 -11.68 14.41
CA VAL A 5 2.73 -12.24 14.49
C VAL A 5 3.30 -12.40 13.09
N LYS A 6 4.62 -12.44 13.00
CA LYS A 6 5.38 -12.81 11.81
C LYS A 6 6.08 -14.13 12.04
N ASP A 7 5.83 -15.12 11.19
CA ASP A 7 6.60 -16.36 11.19
C ASP A 7 8.03 -16.09 10.72
N LYS A 8 9.01 -16.54 11.50
CA LYS A 8 10.44 -16.33 11.21
C LYS A 8 10.90 -17.13 10.00
N SER A 9 10.26 -18.26 9.70
CA SER A 9 10.65 -19.15 8.60
C SER A 9 10.12 -18.70 7.26
N THR A 10 8.80 -18.50 7.16
CA THR A 10 8.11 -18.11 5.92
C THR A 10 8.06 -16.60 5.72
N GLY A 11 8.24 -15.82 6.79
CA GLY A 11 8.05 -14.37 6.77
C GLY A 11 6.59 -13.92 6.65
N HIS A 12 5.62 -14.84 6.70
CA HIS A 12 4.20 -14.52 6.63
C HIS A 12 3.69 -13.89 7.92
N GLU A 13 2.71 -12.99 7.78
CA GLU A 13 2.08 -12.30 8.89
C GLU A 13 0.62 -12.73 9.04
N PHE A 14 0.26 -13.23 10.23
CA PHE A 14 -1.08 -13.71 10.56
C PHE A 14 -1.40 -13.45 12.04
N ASP A 15 -2.65 -13.67 12.44
CA ASP A 15 -3.12 -13.42 13.80
C ASP A 15 -3.24 -14.75 14.57
N VAL A 16 -2.76 -14.77 15.82
CA VAL A 16 -2.82 -15.94 16.72
C VAL A 16 -3.34 -15.54 18.10
N PRO A 17 -3.91 -16.48 18.89
CA PRO A 17 -4.20 -16.23 20.28
C PRO A 17 -2.94 -15.79 21.02
N GLU A 18 -3.04 -14.79 21.88
CA GLU A 18 -1.91 -14.30 22.69
C GLU A 18 -1.28 -15.39 23.57
N SER A 19 -2.06 -16.43 23.91
CA SER A 19 -1.61 -17.60 24.66
C SER A 19 -0.89 -18.68 23.82
N ASP A 20 -0.67 -18.47 22.52
CA ASP A 20 0.02 -19.44 21.67
C ASP A 20 1.50 -19.58 22.08
N GLN A 21 1.90 -20.79 22.46
CA GLN A 21 3.24 -21.11 22.95
C GLN A 21 4.37 -20.92 21.90
N ARG A 22 4.01 -20.75 20.62
CA ARG A 22 4.95 -20.52 19.53
C ARG A 22 5.37 -19.05 19.40
N ILE A 23 4.67 -18.14 20.08
CA ILE A 23 5.04 -16.72 20.18
C ILE A 23 6.39 -16.60 20.92
N GLY A 24 7.31 -15.82 20.35
CA GLY A 24 8.70 -15.69 20.82
C GLY A 24 9.65 -16.76 20.23
N LYS A 25 9.16 -17.97 19.97
CA LYS A 25 9.93 -19.09 19.39
C LYS A 25 9.95 -19.03 17.87
N ALA A 26 8.89 -19.54 17.24
CA ALA A 26 8.74 -19.56 15.77
C ALA A 26 8.12 -18.26 15.26
N PHE A 27 7.28 -17.62 16.07
CA PHE A 27 6.55 -16.42 15.70
C PHE A 27 7.11 -15.21 16.43
N LYS A 28 7.37 -14.13 15.70
CA LYS A 28 7.76 -12.84 16.26
C LYS A 28 6.51 -11.96 16.41
N PRO A 29 6.14 -11.50 17.62
CA PRO A 29 5.05 -10.54 17.76
C PRO A 29 5.41 -9.24 17.04
N LEU A 30 4.47 -8.71 16.26
CA LEU A 30 4.60 -7.40 15.64
C LEU A 30 3.96 -6.37 16.57
N SER A 31 4.76 -5.47 17.14
CA SER A 31 4.18 -4.35 17.88
C SER A 31 3.45 -3.45 16.89
N LYS A 32 2.17 -3.18 17.14
CA LYS A 32 1.42 -2.15 16.41
C LYS A 32 1.82 -0.79 16.99
N ASN A 33 3.06 -0.34 16.78
CA ASN A 33 3.48 1.02 17.12
C ASN A 33 2.88 2.09 16.19
N HIS A 34 2.00 1.71 15.25
CA HIS A 34 1.26 2.69 14.48
C HIS A 34 0.06 3.17 15.28
N TYR A 35 0.25 4.31 15.94
CA TYR A 35 -0.84 5.19 16.33
C TYR A 35 -1.11 6.17 15.16
N PRO A 36 -2.39 6.38 14.77
CA PRO A 36 -3.58 5.73 15.29
C PRO A 36 -3.73 4.27 14.80
N PRO A 37 -4.41 3.41 15.58
CA PRO A 37 -4.77 2.09 15.12
C PRO A 37 -5.59 2.20 13.83
N SER A 38 -5.23 1.39 12.83
CA SER A 38 -5.97 1.37 11.56
C SER A 38 -7.41 0.94 11.82
N ALA A 39 -8.37 1.71 11.29
CA ALA A 39 -9.81 1.43 11.43
C ALA A 39 -10.26 0.16 10.67
N VAL A 40 -9.39 -0.45 9.86
CA VAL A 40 -9.72 -1.58 8.98
C VAL A 40 -8.62 -2.65 9.06
N ALA A 41 -8.99 -3.93 8.94
CA ALA A 41 -8.03 -5.02 8.82
C ALA A 41 -7.14 -4.83 7.57
N ARG A 42 -5.82 -4.81 7.77
CA ARG A 42 -4.87 -4.68 6.65
C ARG A 42 -4.75 -6.00 5.90
N ARG A 43 -4.79 -5.92 4.57
CA ARG A 43 -4.54 -7.10 3.72
C ARG A 43 -3.16 -7.70 4.04
N PRO A 44 -2.98 -9.03 3.94
CA PRO A 44 -1.67 -9.65 4.08
C PRO A 44 -0.66 -8.98 3.14
N LYS A 45 0.54 -8.65 3.63
CA LYS A 45 1.62 -8.11 2.80
C LYS A 45 2.37 -9.26 2.13
N HIS A 46 2.53 -9.19 0.80
CA HIS A 46 3.38 -10.14 0.08
C HIS A 46 4.84 -10.00 0.54
N HIS A 47 5.50 -11.13 0.80
CA HIS A 47 6.92 -11.15 1.04
C HIS A 47 7.64 -10.93 -0.29
N ILE A 48 8.07 -9.70 -0.57
CA ILE A 48 9.01 -9.45 -1.67
C ILE A 48 10.38 -9.83 -1.11
N GLY A 49 10.87 -11.01 -1.46
CA GLY A 49 12.27 -11.35 -1.23
C GLY A 49 13.12 -10.24 -1.84
N ARG A 50 13.99 -9.62 -1.04
CA ARG A 50 14.83 -8.51 -1.51
C ARG A 50 15.85 -9.09 -2.50
N SER A 51 15.46 -9.24 -3.76
CA SER A 51 16.40 -9.44 -4.85
C SER A 51 17.23 -8.16 -4.91
N SER A 52 18.54 -8.30 -4.73
CA SER A 52 19.53 -7.24 -4.83
C SER A 52 19.76 -6.85 -6.29
N ALA A 53 18.70 -6.54 -7.02
CA ALA A 53 18.74 -5.93 -8.33
C ALA A 53 18.03 -4.58 -8.23
N PRO A 54 18.71 -3.44 -8.46
CA PRO A 54 18.00 -2.18 -8.65
C PRO A 54 17.13 -2.35 -9.90
N VAL A 55 15.81 -2.35 -9.71
CA VAL A 55 14.89 -2.17 -10.83
C VAL A 55 14.97 -0.70 -11.18
N THR A 56 15.87 -0.36 -12.10
CA THR A 56 15.83 0.92 -12.82
C THR A 56 14.54 0.92 -13.63
N THR A 57 13.49 1.55 -13.10
CA THR A 57 12.32 1.89 -13.88
C THR A 57 12.72 3.03 -14.80
N GLU A 58 13.13 2.70 -16.03
CA GLU A 58 13.04 3.67 -17.11
C GLU A 58 11.55 4.00 -17.31
N PRO A 59 11.13 5.28 -17.32
CA PRO A 59 9.75 5.62 -17.64
C PRO A 59 9.52 5.36 -19.13
N SER A 60 9.01 4.18 -19.46
CA SER A 60 8.49 3.90 -20.80
C SER A 60 7.18 4.66 -20.95
N GLY A 61 7.20 5.69 -21.78
CA GLY A 61 6.12 6.65 -21.95
C GLY A 61 4.84 6.04 -22.52
N VAL A 62 3.72 6.41 -21.91
CA VAL A 62 2.46 6.69 -22.60
C VAL A 62 1.95 8.00 -21.98
N ALA A 63 2.45 9.11 -22.52
CA ALA A 63 1.76 10.38 -22.43
C ALA A 63 0.87 10.45 -23.67
N GLU A 64 -0.34 9.89 -23.56
CA GLU A 64 -1.41 10.16 -24.51
C GLU A 64 -1.96 11.56 -24.27
N GLU A 65 -2.39 12.15 -25.39
CA GLU A 65 -2.58 13.56 -25.70
C GLU A 65 -3.52 14.38 -24.80
N PRO A 66 -3.38 15.73 -24.83
CA PRO A 66 -4.25 16.65 -24.13
C PRO A 66 -5.64 16.73 -24.79
N GLU A 67 -6.69 16.43 -24.01
CA GLU A 67 -8.06 16.77 -24.40
C GLU A 67 -8.23 18.30 -24.43
N LYS A 68 -8.33 18.83 -25.64
CA LYS A 68 -8.80 20.20 -25.91
C LYS A 68 -10.32 20.25 -25.73
N GLU A 69 -10.80 20.90 -24.69
CA GLU A 69 -12.15 21.46 -24.70
C GLU A 69 -12.11 22.81 -25.43
N ASN A 70 -12.46 22.77 -26.72
CA ASN A 70 -12.89 23.94 -27.48
C ASN A 70 -14.40 24.08 -27.30
N GLU A 71 -14.84 25.07 -26.54
CA GLU A 71 -16.20 25.61 -26.67
C GLU A 71 -16.08 27.00 -27.33
N ASN A 72 -16.37 27.03 -28.64
CA ASN A 72 -16.68 28.25 -29.38
C ASN A 72 -18.18 28.51 -29.24
N ASP A 73 -18.55 29.75 -28.93
CA ASP A 73 -19.57 30.58 -29.61
C ASP A 73 -19.93 31.76 -28.67
N ALA A 74 -19.42 32.96 -28.92
CA ALA A 74 -20.03 34.00 -29.77
C ALA A 74 -21.07 34.86 -29.03
N ASP A 75 -20.71 36.12 -28.71
CA ASP A 75 -21.52 37.30 -29.02
C ASP A 75 -20.82 38.63 -28.64
N PRO A 76 -20.48 39.53 -29.59
CA PRO A 76 -20.15 40.91 -29.27
C PRO A 76 -21.43 41.77 -29.34
N LYS A 77 -21.98 42.15 -28.18
CA LYS A 77 -23.10 43.11 -28.09
C LYS A 77 -22.68 44.39 -27.36
N HIS A 78 -22.76 45.47 -28.13
CA HIS A 78 -22.69 46.91 -27.86
C HIS A 78 -23.01 47.50 -26.46
N ALA A 79 -22.45 48.71 -26.29
CA ALA A 79 -22.93 49.89 -25.54
C ALA A 79 -22.59 49.93 -24.03
N VAL A 80 -22.13 51.04 -23.43
CA VAL A 80 -22.36 52.49 -23.64
C VAL A 80 -21.08 53.27 -23.32
#